data_AF-A0A3S4GLH4-F1
#
_entry.id   AF-A0A3S4GLH4-F1
#
_cell.length_a   1.000
_cell.length_b   1.000
_cell.length_c   1.000
_cell.angle_alpha   90.00
_cell.angle_beta   90.00
_cell.angle_gamma   90.00
#
_symmetry.space_group_name_H-M   'P 1'
#
loop_
_entity.id
_entity.type
_entity.pdbx_description
1 polymer ?
#
loop_
_entity_poly.entity_id
_entity_poly.type
_entity_poly.pdbx_seq_one_letter_code
_entity_poly.pdbx_strand_id
1 'polypeptide(L)' 'MSAAHYGLSNLINLVDVNKQQADGDSRKILGFEPLQDKWAAFGWYVQRVDGNDLPAGDGRL' A
#
# COMPACT_ATOMS: atom_id res chain seq x y z
N MET A 1 -10.21 -9.18 2.83
CA MET A 1 -10.87 -10.50 2.88
C MET A 1 -10.66 -11.25 4.20
N SER A 2 -9.48 -11.65 4.68
CA SER A 2 -9.41 -12.24 6.04
C SER A 2 -9.35 -11.19 7.15
N ALA A 3 -8.49 -10.18 7.03
CA ALA A 3 -8.35 -9.13 8.06
C ALA A 3 -9.67 -8.38 8.32
N ALA A 4 -10.36 -7.99 7.25
CA ALA A 4 -11.69 -7.37 7.35
C ALA A 4 -12.74 -8.31 7.96
N HIS A 5 -12.75 -9.60 7.57
CA HIS A 5 -13.70 -10.58 8.11
C HIS A 5 -13.53 -10.79 9.62
N TYR A 6 -12.29 -10.84 10.11
CA TYR A 6 -11.98 -10.99 11.54
C TYR A 6 -11.94 -9.66 12.30
N GLY A 7 -12.27 -8.53 11.67
CA GLY A 7 -12.30 -7.22 12.33
C GLY A 7 -10.95 -6.76 12.88
N LEU A 8 -9.84 -7.08 12.20
CA LEU A 8 -8.47 -6.75 12.66
C LEU A 8 -8.14 -5.27 12.46
N SER A 9 -8.84 -4.37 13.17
CA SER A 9 -8.65 -2.92 13.05
C SER A 9 -7.29 -2.41 13.55
N ASN A 10 -6.51 -3.27 14.22
CA ASN A 10 -5.16 -2.98 14.70
C ASN A 10 -4.06 -3.44 13.73
N LEU A 11 -4.41 -3.99 12.56
CA LEU A 11 -3.45 -4.42 11.54
C LEU A 11 -3.24 -3.31 10.50
N ILE A 12 -1.97 -2.94 10.29
CA ILE A 12 -1.55 -2.01 9.24
C ILE A 12 -0.86 -2.80 8.13
N ASN A 13 -1.24 -2.54 6.88
CA ASN A 13 -0.61 -3.11 5.70
C ASN A 13 0.02 -1.99 4.86
N LEU A 14 1.30 -2.14 4.53
CA LEU A 14 2.05 -1.19 3.70
C LEU A 14 2.43 -1.87 2.37
N VAL A 15 1.96 -1.29 1.27
CA VAL A 15 2.30 -1.73 -0.09
C VAL A 15 3.31 -0.76 -0.68
N ASP A 16 4.56 -1.18 -0.82
CA ASP A 16 5.61 -0.38 -1.46
C ASP A 16 5.49 -0.45 -2.99
N VAL A 17 5.22 0.70 -3.62
CA VAL A 17 5.14 0.85 -5.07
C VAL A 17 6.41 1.52 -5.59
N ASN A 18 7.52 0.78 -5.55
CA ASN A 18 8.86 1.27 -5.91
C ASN A 18 9.25 1.09 -7.40
N LYS A 19 8.31 0.65 -8.24
CA LYS A 19 8.48 0.39 -9.69
C LYS A 19 9.35 -0.82 -10.05
N GLN A 20 9.76 -1.67 -9.10
CA GLN A 20 10.63 -2.82 -9.38
C GLN A 20 9.91 -4.16 -9.19
N GLN A 21 10.32 -5.15 -9.99
CA GLN A 21 10.09 -6.58 -9.76
C GLN A 21 11.25 -7.36 -10.41
N ALA A 22 11.25 -8.69 -10.31
CA ALA A 22 12.30 -9.55 -10.87
C ALA A 22 12.62 -9.25 -12.35
N ASP A 23 11.60 -9.12 -13.19
CA ASP A 23 11.76 -8.98 -14.65
C ASP A 23 11.72 -7.51 -15.14
N GLY A 24 11.90 -6.54 -14.24
CA GLY A 24 11.95 -5.10 -14.57
C GLY A 24 10.77 -4.29 -14.06
N ASP A 25 10.38 -3.23 -14.78
CA ASP A 25 9.34 -2.28 -14.33
C ASP A 25 8.03 -2.98 -13.99
N SER A 26 7.60 -2.88 -12.72
CA SER A 26 6.41 -3.55 -12.18
C SER A 26 5.17 -3.39 -13.07
N ARG A 27 4.98 -2.19 -13.63
CA ARG A 27 3.80 -1.85 -14.45
C ARG A 27 3.81 -2.46 -15.85
N LYS A 28 4.98 -2.87 -16.36
CA LYS A 28 5.14 -3.42 -17.70
C LYS A 28 5.03 -4.94 -17.74
N ILE A 29 5.34 -5.62 -16.64
CA ILE A 29 5.22 -7.08 -16.56
C ILE A 29 3.83 -7.48 -16.06
N LEU A 30 3.33 -6.87 -14.98
CA LEU A 30 1.99 -7.16 -14.47
C LEU A 30 1.29 -5.89 -13.96
N GLY A 31 0.20 -5.50 -14.63
CA GLY A 31 -0.61 -4.35 -14.24
C GLY A 31 -1.33 -4.57 -12.90
N PHE A 32 -0.92 -3.85 -11.86
CA PHE A 32 -1.49 -3.97 -10.51
C PHE A 32 -2.49 -2.87 -10.14
N GLU A 33 -2.56 -1.76 -10.90
CA GLU A 33 -3.54 -0.70 -10.67
C GLU A 33 -4.97 -1.09 -11.11
N PRO A 34 -6.02 -0.44 -10.59
CA PRO A 34 -6.01 0.50 -9.46
C PRO A 34 -5.88 -0.23 -8.11
N LEU A 35 -4.82 0.04 -7.34
CA LEU A 35 -4.60 -0.61 -6.05
C LEU A 35 -5.58 -0.12 -4.99
N GLN A 36 -5.91 1.18 -4.98
CA GLN A 36 -6.80 1.75 -3.97
C GLN A 36 -8.17 1.05 -4.00
N ASP A 37 -8.76 0.94 -5.18
CA ASP A 37 -10.07 0.31 -5.37
C ASP A 37 -10.03 -1.19 -5.06
N LYS A 38 -8.96 -1.88 -5.44
CA LYS A 38 -8.78 -3.31 -5.11
C LYS A 38 -8.74 -3.53 -3.60
N TRP A 39 -7.95 -2.77 -2.85
CA TRP A 39 -7.87 -2.90 -1.39
C TRP A 39 -9.19 -2.50 -0.71
N ALA A 40 -9.84 -1.44 -1.16
CA ALA A 40 -11.15 -1.02 -0.67
C ALA A 40 -12.22 -2.09 -0.89
N ALA A 41 -12.25 -2.72 -2.07
CA ALA A 41 -13.14 -3.84 -2.37
C ALA A 41 -12.91 -5.06 -1.46
N PHE A 42 -11.70 -5.20 -0.90
CA PHE A 42 -11.38 -6.23 0.10
C PHE A 42 -11.68 -5.85 1.55
N GLY A 43 -12.33 -4.70 1.79
CA GLY A 43 -12.79 -4.24 3.09
C GLY A 43 -11.76 -3.44 3.90
N TRP A 44 -10.73 -2.89 3.25
CA TRP A 44 -9.73 -2.06 3.91
C TRP A 44 -10.07 -0.58 3.84
N TYR A 45 -9.71 0.16 4.89
CA TYR A 45 -9.43 1.59 4.77
C TYR A 45 -8.12 1.76 4.01
N VAL A 46 -8.09 2.63 3.01
CA VAL A 46 -6.93 2.79 2.12
C VAL A 46 -6.52 4.24 2.03
N GLN A 47 -5.22 4.49 2.18
CA GLN A 47 -4.58 5.77 1.91
C GLN A 47 -3.44 5.55 0.93
N ARG A 48 -3.31 6.45 -0.05
CA ARG A 48 -2.12 6.54 -0.88
C ARG A 48 -1.30 7.74 -0.43
N VAL A 49 -0.02 7.49 -0.17
CA VAL A 49 0.94 8.48 0.30
C VAL A 49 2.15 8.51 -0.65
N ASP A 50 2.82 9.65 -0.75
CA ASP A 50 4.18 9.68 -1.27
C ASP A 50 5.11 9.19 -0.16
N GLY A 51 5.64 7.99 -0.30
CA GLY A 51 6.52 7.38 0.70
C GLY A 51 7.85 8.13 0.91
N ASN A 52 8.18 9.10 0.05
CA ASN A 52 9.36 9.94 0.19
C ASN A 52 9.06 11.35 0.70
N ASP A 53 7.77 11.71 0.86
CA ASP A 53 7.36 12.99 1.42
C ASP A 53 7.23 12.88 2.95
N LEU A 54 8.39 12.78 3.60
CA LEU A 54 8.48 12.87 5.05
C LEU A 54 8.74 14.33 5.42
N PRO A 55 7.97 14.89 6.38
CA PRO A 55 8.32 16.17 6.97
C PRO A 55 9.77 16.13 7.44
N ALA A 56 10.56 17.12 7.04
CA ALA A 56 11.97 17.21 7.41
C ALA A 56 12.10 17.49 8.92
N GLY A 57 11.98 16.44 9.74
CA GLY A 57 12.33 16.39 11.16
C GLY A 57 11.42 17.18 12.10
N ASP A 58 10.82 16.45 13.04
CA ASP A 58 11.21 16.67 14.44
C ASP A 58 11.78 15.33 14.94
N GLY A 59 13.00 15.35 15.47
CA GLY A 59 13.72 14.15 15.90
C GLY A 59 13.19 13.58 17.20
N ARG A 60 11.91 13.20 17.26
CA ARG A 60 11.29 12.51 18.40
C ARG A 60 10.46 11.33 17.92
N LEU A 61 11.11 10.16 17.93
CA LEU A 61 10.48 8.93 18.37
C LEU A 61 10.79 8.76 19.86
#